data_AF-A0A6P8NK19-F1
#
_entry.id   AF-A0A6P8NK19-F1
#
_cell.length_a   1.000
_cell.length_b   1.000
_cell.length_c   1.000
_cell.angle_alpha   90.00
_cell.angle_beta   90.00
_cell.angle_gamma   90.00
#
_symmetry.space_group_name_H-M   'P 1'
#
loop_
_entity.id
_entity.type
_entity.pdbx_description
1 polymer ?
#
loop_
_entity_poly.entity_id
_entity_poly.type
_entity_poly.pdbx_seq_one_letter_code
_entity_poly.pdbx_strand_id
1 'polypeptide(L)'
;MAAPVRRFFVRDVLRRFAVRPPAFFARGFSSAEAQSGPSPWRLFGAVCLQRLAVVSRAKDPVQEAMAEMLGQMEVEKSLYSDHEIGLKEDKERIQRQQSENYDSDDEDSGKRLMTLEDLEEIWEQKFKQFKAGPRVTDADKKNDRMSLNRKLDDNLVLLVKEKIGNEEVWLLPQVDWQCGETIRQTAERALAAVSAASCHVAAIPVRTDAGIEEPARDQLDAEKIAPAVHRDMAARELHYFKRYRGIY
;
A
#
# COMPACT_ATOMS: atom_id res chain seq x y z
N MET A 1 -29.84 12.91 -49.72
CA MET A 1 -30.41 12.08 -48.63
C MET A 1 -29.29 11.80 -47.65
N ALA A 2 -29.26 12.53 -46.52
CA ALA A 2 -28.16 12.48 -45.56
C ALA A 2 -28.49 11.48 -44.44
N ALA A 3 -27.60 10.52 -44.20
CA ALA A 3 -27.72 9.55 -43.11
C ALA A 3 -27.14 10.14 -41.80
N PRO A 4 -27.78 9.94 -40.64
CA PRO A 4 -27.30 10.49 -39.38
C PRO A 4 -26.14 9.66 -38.80
N VAL A 5 -25.00 10.33 -38.61
CA VAL A 5 -23.80 9.79 -37.95
C VAL A 5 -24.09 9.61 -36.45
N ARG A 6 -24.10 8.37 -35.96
CA ARG A 6 -24.15 8.07 -34.53
C ARG A 6 -22.77 8.28 -33.92
N ARG A 7 -22.60 9.38 -33.19
CA ARG A 7 -21.44 9.61 -32.30
C ARG A 7 -21.51 8.63 -31.13
N PHE A 8 -20.59 7.67 -31.10
CA PHE A 8 -20.35 6.86 -29.92
C PHE A 8 -19.56 7.69 -28.91
N PHE A 9 -20.17 7.97 -27.76
CA PHE A 9 -19.49 8.55 -26.61
C PHE A 9 -18.69 7.45 -25.93
N VAL A 10 -17.36 7.45 -26.11
CA VAL A 10 -16.44 6.64 -25.31
C VAL A 10 -16.50 7.21 -23.89
N ARG A 11 -17.00 6.43 -22.94
CA ARG A 11 -16.91 6.75 -21.52
C ARG A 11 -15.48 6.49 -21.08
N ASP A 12 -14.69 7.55 -20.98
CA ASP A 12 -13.40 7.51 -20.27
C ASP A 12 -13.63 7.04 -18.83
N VAL A 13 -13.17 5.82 -18.53
CA VAL A 13 -13.06 5.31 -17.16
C VAL A 13 -11.77 5.91 -16.58
N LEU A 14 -11.84 7.19 -16.23
CA LEU A 14 -10.87 7.82 -15.35
C LEU A 14 -10.97 7.11 -13.99
N ARG A 15 -9.96 6.31 -13.66
CA ARG A 15 -9.70 5.89 -12.27
C ARG A 15 -9.57 7.16 -11.43
N ARG A 16 -10.66 7.54 -10.77
CA ARG A 16 -10.69 8.64 -9.82
C ARG A 16 -9.81 8.23 -8.64
N PHE A 17 -8.58 8.72 -8.59
CA PHE A 17 -7.96 8.97 -7.29
C PHE A 17 -8.88 9.97 -6.60
N ALA A 18 -9.52 9.54 -5.51
CA ALA A 18 -10.34 10.41 -4.70
C ALA A 18 -9.42 11.48 -4.07
N VAL A 19 -9.35 12.64 -4.71
CA VAL A 19 -8.85 13.86 -4.06
C VAL A 19 -9.84 14.14 -2.95
N ARG A 20 -9.42 13.84 -1.72
CA ARG A 20 -10.21 14.03 -0.52
C ARG A 20 -10.51 15.55 -0.42
N PRO A 21 -11.78 15.98 -0.32
CA PRO A 21 -12.07 17.39 -0.04
C PRO A 21 -11.41 17.76 1.30
N PRO A 22 -11.05 19.04 1.54
CA PRO A 22 -10.51 19.46 2.83
C PRO A 22 -11.57 19.14 3.89
N ALA A 23 -11.35 18.05 4.61
CA ALA A 23 -12.14 17.74 5.77
C ALA A 23 -11.85 18.87 6.77
N PHE A 24 -12.90 19.52 7.25
CA PHE A 24 -12.82 20.34 8.45
C PHE A 24 -12.31 19.44 9.57
N PHE A 25 -10.99 19.45 9.78
CA PHE A 25 -10.39 18.89 10.97
C PHE A 25 -10.85 19.78 12.11
N ALA A 26 -11.88 19.35 12.85
CA ALA A 26 -12.12 19.89 14.16
C ALA A 26 -10.84 19.68 14.96
N ARG A 27 -10.07 20.75 15.18
CA ARG A 27 -9.04 20.78 16.22
C ARG A 27 -9.74 20.31 17.49
N GLY A 28 -9.28 19.19 18.05
CA GLY A 28 -9.83 18.71 19.32
C GLY A 28 -9.83 19.86 20.31
N PHE A 29 -11.01 20.18 20.86
CA PHE A 29 -11.10 21.14 21.95
C PHE A 29 -10.28 20.59 23.12
N SER A 30 -9.23 21.30 23.51
CA SER A 30 -8.55 21.06 24.79
C SER A 30 -9.57 21.43 25.87
N SER A 31 -10.19 20.42 26.48
CA SER A 31 -11.12 20.65 27.58
C SER A 31 -10.33 21.11 28.79
N ALA A 32 -10.82 22.15 29.47
CA ALA A 32 -10.28 22.67 30.71
C ALA A 32 -10.25 21.59 31.79
N GLU A 33 -9.21 21.63 32.62
CA GLU A 33 -8.85 20.74 33.72
C GLU A 33 -10.02 19.91 34.30
N ALA A 34 -10.10 18.64 33.89
CA ALA A 34 -10.75 17.62 34.70
C ALA A 34 -9.73 17.19 35.77
N GLN A 35 -9.88 17.72 36.98
CA GLN A 35 -9.18 17.20 38.17
C GLN A 35 -9.68 15.77 38.44
N SER A 36 -8.99 14.80 37.86
CA SER A 36 -9.15 13.40 38.25
C SER A 36 -8.52 13.21 39.62
N GLY A 37 -9.28 12.69 40.59
CA GLY A 37 -8.72 12.22 41.85
C GLY A 37 -7.60 11.18 41.63
N PRO A 38 -6.78 10.88 42.65
CA PRO A 38 -5.64 9.97 42.51
C PRO A 38 -6.14 8.55 42.25
N SER A 39 -6.23 8.18 40.97
CA SER A 39 -6.47 6.79 40.57
C SER A 39 -5.15 6.01 40.68
N PRO A 40 -5.17 4.73 41.10
CA PRO A 40 -3.95 3.90 41.20
C PRO A 40 -3.40 3.47 39.82
N TRP A 41 -3.98 4.00 38.73
CA TRP A 41 -3.65 3.64 37.36
C TRP A 41 -2.83 4.75 36.72
N ARG A 42 -1.73 4.38 36.08
CA ARG A 42 -0.98 5.30 35.22
C ARG A 42 -1.39 5.06 33.78
N LEU A 43 -1.76 6.13 33.09
CA LEU A 43 -2.18 6.12 31.70
C LEU A 43 -0.96 6.38 30.80
N PHE A 44 -0.75 5.49 29.82
CA PHE A 44 0.24 5.68 28.77
C PHE A 44 -0.43 5.80 27.41
N GLY A 45 0.07 6.72 26.59
CA GLY A 45 -0.23 6.75 25.16
C GLY A 45 0.87 6.03 24.41
N ALA A 46 0.55 4.86 23.84
CA ALA A 46 1.47 4.11 22.99
C ALA A 46 1.11 4.24 21.50
N VAL A 47 2.13 4.22 20.65
CA VAL A 47 1.94 4.41 19.20
C VAL A 47 2.48 3.24 18.40
N CYS A 48 1.63 2.68 17.53
CA CYS A 48 2.08 1.73 16.52
C CYS A 48 2.30 2.44 15.19
N LEU A 49 3.56 2.79 14.93
CA LEU A 49 3.94 3.34 13.64
C LEU A 49 4.11 2.20 12.62
N GLN A 50 3.28 2.21 11.57
CA GLN A 50 3.31 1.21 10.51
C GLN A 50 3.74 1.79 9.17
N ARG A 51 4.72 1.14 8.54
CA ARG A 51 5.07 1.34 7.13
C ARG A 51 4.32 0.30 6.29
N LEU A 52 3.51 0.76 5.35
CA LEU A 52 2.78 -0.12 4.43
C LEU A 52 3.72 -0.80 3.43
N ALA A 53 3.27 -1.95 2.92
CA ALA A 53 3.91 -2.62 1.79
C ALA A 53 4.03 -1.67 0.59
N VAL A 54 5.25 -1.56 0.05
CA VAL A 54 5.57 -0.74 -1.12
C VAL A 54 5.49 -1.59 -2.39
N VAL A 55 5.79 -2.89 -2.26
CA VAL A 55 5.82 -3.84 -3.37
C VAL A 55 4.72 -4.88 -3.16
N SER A 56 4.12 -5.37 -4.25
CA SER A 56 3.16 -6.47 -4.20
C SER A 56 3.80 -7.75 -3.65
N ARG A 57 3.03 -8.63 -3.03
CA ARG A 57 3.54 -9.96 -2.62
C ARG A 57 3.83 -10.84 -3.84
N ALA A 58 4.78 -11.76 -3.69
CA ALA A 58 4.99 -12.82 -4.67
C ALA A 58 3.75 -13.72 -4.74
N LYS A 59 3.47 -14.26 -5.93
CA LYS A 59 2.34 -15.17 -6.13
C LYS A 59 2.72 -16.55 -5.63
N ASP A 60 1.74 -17.26 -5.07
CA ASP A 60 1.88 -18.68 -4.76
C ASP A 60 1.86 -19.49 -6.07
N PRO A 61 2.48 -20.68 -6.16
CA PRO A 61 2.53 -21.46 -7.40
C PRO A 61 1.14 -21.82 -7.94
N VAL A 62 0.16 -22.02 -7.05
CA VAL A 62 -1.24 -22.24 -7.45
C VAL A 62 -1.86 -20.97 -8.02
N GLN A 63 -1.53 -19.80 -7.47
CA GLN A 63 -1.99 -18.51 -8.00
C GLN A 63 -1.34 -18.19 -9.34
N GLU A 64 -0.10 -18.64 -9.58
CA GLU A 64 0.57 -18.54 -10.87
C GLU A 64 -0.13 -19.37 -11.93
N ALA A 65 -0.38 -20.66 -11.66
CA ALA A 65 -1.12 -21.55 -12.56
C ALA A 65 -2.54 -21.02 -12.84
N MET A 66 -3.22 -20.50 -11.80
CA MET A 66 -4.53 -19.88 -11.98
C MET A 66 -4.44 -18.60 -12.82
N ALA A 67 -3.41 -17.77 -12.64
CA ALA A 67 -3.23 -16.55 -13.43
C ALA A 67 -2.95 -16.88 -14.91
N GLU A 68 -2.18 -17.93 -15.18
CA GLU A 68 -1.94 -18.42 -16.54
C GLU A 68 -3.23 -18.93 -17.19
N MET A 69 -3.98 -19.78 -16.49
CA MET A 69 -5.27 -20.29 -16.96
C MET A 69 -6.27 -19.15 -17.21
N LEU A 70 -6.35 -18.17 -16.30
CA LEU A 70 -7.20 -16.99 -16.48
C LEU A 70 -6.76 -16.16 -17.70
N GLY A 71 -5.45 -16.01 -17.92
CA GLY A 71 -4.90 -15.32 -19.09
C GLY A 71 -5.24 -16.03 -20.40
N GLN A 72 -5.14 -17.36 -20.44
CA GLN A 72 -5.56 -18.16 -21.59
C GLN A 72 -7.04 -17.97 -21.89
N MET A 73 -7.90 -18.10 -20.88
CA MET A 73 -9.33 -17.87 -21.05
C MET A 73 -9.67 -16.44 -21.49
N GLU A 74 -8.89 -15.45 -21.06
CA GLU A 74 -9.06 -14.05 -21.49
C GLU A 74 -8.76 -13.91 -22.98
N VAL A 75 -7.63 -14.48 -23.46
CA VAL A 75 -7.26 -14.46 -24.88
C VAL A 75 -8.29 -15.20 -25.73
N GLU A 76 -8.67 -16.42 -25.35
CA GLU A 76 -9.63 -17.26 -26.09
C GLU A 76 -11.02 -16.62 -26.23
N LYS A 77 -11.44 -15.83 -25.24
CA LYS A 77 -12.74 -15.17 -25.23
C LYS A 77 -12.68 -13.73 -25.72
N SER A 78 -11.50 -13.21 -26.01
CA SER A 78 -11.31 -11.85 -26.52
C SER A 78 -11.54 -11.77 -28.03
N LEU A 79 -11.91 -10.58 -28.49
CA LEU A 79 -11.89 -10.26 -29.93
C LEU A 79 -10.48 -9.78 -30.32
N TYR A 80 -10.19 -9.81 -31.62
CA TYR A 80 -8.94 -9.28 -32.13
C TYR A 80 -8.73 -7.82 -31.74
N SER A 81 -7.54 -7.53 -31.20
CA SER A 81 -7.11 -6.17 -30.92
C SER A 81 -6.73 -5.44 -32.22
N ASP A 82 -6.81 -4.10 -32.22
CA ASP A 82 -6.35 -3.26 -33.34
C ASP A 82 -4.90 -3.58 -33.73
N HIS A 83 -4.06 -3.96 -32.75
CA HIS A 83 -2.68 -4.38 -32.98
C HIS A 83 -2.59 -5.70 -33.77
N GLU A 84 -3.42 -6.69 -33.44
CA GLU A 84 -3.44 -7.99 -34.11
C GLU A 84 -4.02 -7.91 -35.52
N ILE A 85 -5.04 -7.05 -35.70
CA ILE A 85 -5.59 -6.74 -37.02
C ILE A 85 -4.50 -6.12 -37.90
N GLY A 86 -3.81 -5.11 -37.39
CA GLY A 86 -2.73 -4.46 -38.13
C GLY A 86 -1.58 -5.41 -38.49
N LEU A 87 -1.20 -6.33 -37.60
CA LEU A 87 -0.16 -7.34 -37.90
C LEU A 87 -0.56 -8.25 -39.06
N LYS A 88 -1.84 -8.62 -39.15
CA LYS A 88 -2.36 -9.42 -40.27
C LYS A 88 -2.31 -8.64 -41.57
N GLU A 89 -2.76 -7.38 -41.56
CA GLU A 89 -2.74 -6.51 -42.73
C GLU A 89 -1.31 -6.25 -43.24
N ASP A 90 -0.36 -5.99 -42.33
CA ASP A 90 1.05 -5.80 -42.66
C ASP A 90 1.63 -7.09 -43.29
N LYS A 91 1.33 -8.27 -42.73
CA LYS A 91 1.75 -9.57 -43.27
C LYS A 91 1.16 -9.86 -44.65
N GLU A 92 -0.13 -9.60 -44.84
CA GLU A 92 -0.79 -9.76 -46.14
C GLU A 92 -0.20 -8.81 -47.19
N ARG A 93 0.09 -7.56 -46.82
CA ARG A 93 0.73 -6.58 -47.72
C ARG A 93 2.11 -7.08 -48.17
N ILE A 94 2.92 -7.55 -47.22
CA ILE A 94 4.25 -8.12 -47.50
C ILE A 94 4.13 -9.37 -48.38
N GLN A 95 3.18 -10.26 -48.10
CA GLN A 95 2.98 -11.48 -48.90
C GLN A 95 2.54 -11.18 -50.33
N ARG A 96 1.66 -10.19 -50.54
CA ARG A 96 1.26 -9.74 -51.88
C ARG A 96 2.43 -9.14 -52.65
N GLN A 97 3.26 -8.33 -51.98
CA GLN A 97 4.50 -7.77 -52.55
C GLN A 97 5.53 -8.85 -52.93
N GLN A 98 5.59 -9.95 -52.16
CA GLN A 98 6.47 -11.08 -52.45
C GLN A 98 5.95 -12.00 -53.58
N SER A 99 4.68 -11.89 -53.97
CA SER A 99 4.11 -12.72 -55.03
C SER A 99 4.57 -12.25 -56.42
N GLU A 100 4.85 -13.17 -57.33
CA GLU A 100 5.37 -12.86 -58.67
C GLU A 100 4.41 -12.03 -59.55
N ASN A 101 3.12 -11.97 -59.19
CA ASN A 101 2.08 -11.20 -59.88
C ASN A 101 1.91 -9.77 -59.33
N TYR A 102 2.92 -9.22 -58.65
CA TYR A 102 2.83 -7.88 -58.06
C TYR A 102 2.88 -6.78 -59.14
N ASP A 103 1.80 -6.02 -59.28
CA ASP A 103 1.76 -4.81 -60.11
C ASP A 103 2.15 -3.59 -59.25
N SER A 104 3.21 -2.89 -59.67
CA SER A 104 3.84 -1.80 -58.90
C SER A 104 3.02 -0.50 -58.91
N ASP A 105 2.03 -0.36 -59.79
CA ASP A 105 1.22 0.86 -59.93
C ASP A 105 0.07 0.99 -58.89
N ASP A 106 -0.16 -0.05 -58.07
CA ASP A 106 -1.23 -0.09 -57.03
C ASP A 106 -0.82 0.45 -55.64
N GLU A 107 0.36 1.08 -55.53
CA GLU A 107 0.86 1.56 -54.24
C GLU A 107 0.22 2.91 -53.82
N ASP A 108 -0.83 2.83 -53.00
CA ASP A 108 -1.38 3.99 -52.30
C ASP A 108 -0.30 4.69 -51.45
N SER A 109 -0.13 5.99 -51.66
CA SER A 109 1.01 6.82 -51.24
C SER A 109 1.02 7.16 -49.73
N GLY A 110 0.16 6.51 -48.94
CA GLY A 110 0.01 6.68 -47.49
C GLY A 110 0.66 5.60 -46.62
N LYS A 111 1.67 4.88 -47.11
CA LYS A 111 2.28 3.74 -46.40
C LYS A 111 2.87 4.15 -45.04
N ARG A 112 2.46 3.45 -44.00
CA ARG A 112 3.10 3.48 -42.69
C ARG A 112 4.56 3.02 -42.84
N LEU A 113 5.52 3.92 -42.60
CA LEU A 113 6.96 3.66 -42.79
C LEU A 113 7.54 2.59 -41.84
N MET A 114 6.88 2.31 -40.72
CA MET A 114 7.30 1.30 -39.75
C MET A 114 6.25 0.21 -39.68
N THR A 115 6.65 -1.05 -39.84
CA THR A 115 5.75 -2.17 -39.61
C THR A 115 5.46 -2.31 -38.10
N LEU A 116 4.39 -3.01 -37.76
CA LEU A 116 4.10 -3.31 -36.35
C LEU A 116 5.16 -4.23 -35.72
N GLU A 117 5.79 -5.11 -36.50
CA GLU A 117 6.90 -5.95 -36.02
C GLU A 117 8.12 -5.10 -35.65
N ASP A 118 8.45 -4.05 -36.43
CA ASP A 118 9.51 -3.09 -36.07
C ASP A 118 9.19 -2.38 -34.75
N LEU A 119 7.92 -2.07 -34.50
CA LEU A 119 7.46 -1.45 -33.26
C LEU A 119 7.61 -2.38 -32.05
N GLU A 120 7.28 -3.66 -32.21
CA GLU A 120 7.52 -4.69 -31.19
C GLU A 120 9.01 -4.78 -30.85
N GLU A 121 9.89 -4.76 -31.86
CA GLU A 121 11.34 -4.78 -31.64
C GLU A 121 11.81 -3.56 -30.85
N ILE A 122 11.32 -2.36 -31.18
CA ILE A 122 11.63 -1.12 -30.44
C ILE A 122 11.17 -1.23 -28.98
N TRP A 123 9.99 -1.80 -28.73
CA TRP A 123 9.49 -2.01 -27.37
C TRP A 123 10.35 -3.00 -26.60
N GLU A 124 10.74 -4.11 -27.23
CA GLU A 124 11.66 -5.08 -26.64
C GLU A 124 13.02 -4.47 -26.32
N GLN A 125 13.58 -3.67 -27.23
CA GLN A 125 14.85 -3.00 -27.02
C GLN A 125 14.78 -2.04 -25.84
N LYS A 126 13.72 -1.25 -25.72
CA LYS A 126 13.47 -0.37 -24.55
C LYS A 126 13.30 -1.17 -23.26
N PHE A 127 12.58 -2.29 -23.32
CA PHE A 127 12.41 -3.16 -22.16
C PHE A 127 13.73 -3.78 -21.70
N LYS A 128 14.57 -4.25 -22.62
CA LYS A 128 15.92 -4.78 -22.34
C LYS A 128 16.87 -3.72 -21.78
N GLN A 129 16.74 -2.47 -22.20
CA GLN A 129 17.51 -1.35 -21.67
C GLN A 129 17.08 -0.97 -20.23
N PHE A 130 15.80 -1.16 -19.89
CA PHE A 130 15.27 -0.83 -18.57
C PHE A 130 15.65 -1.88 -17.52
N LYS A 131 16.42 -1.45 -16.51
CA LYS A 131 16.76 -2.30 -15.36
C LYS A 131 15.82 -1.99 -14.20
N ALA A 132 14.91 -2.92 -13.91
CA ALA A 132 14.03 -2.82 -12.76
C ALA A 132 14.83 -2.86 -11.45
N GLY A 133 14.38 -2.09 -10.46
CA GLY A 133 14.95 -2.12 -9.12
C GLY A 133 14.78 -3.50 -8.46
N PRO A 134 15.74 -3.96 -7.66
CA PRO A 134 15.66 -5.27 -7.02
C PRO A 134 14.53 -5.29 -5.99
N ARG A 135 13.69 -6.33 -6.04
CA ARG A 135 12.63 -6.56 -5.05
C ARG A 135 13.20 -6.98 -3.69
N VAL A 136 14.34 -7.69 -3.69
CA VAL A 136 15.09 -8.09 -2.50
C VAL A 136 16.23 -7.11 -2.31
N THR A 137 16.22 -6.41 -1.18
CA THR A 137 17.24 -5.38 -0.88
C THR A 137 18.45 -5.99 -0.18
N ASP A 138 19.55 -5.24 -0.11
CA ASP A 138 20.72 -5.70 0.65
C ASP A 138 20.46 -5.80 2.16
N ALA A 139 19.50 -5.03 2.66
CA ALA A 139 19.02 -5.12 4.04
C ALA A 139 18.34 -6.47 4.32
N ASP A 140 17.65 -7.05 3.33
CA ASP A 140 17.03 -8.37 3.46
C ASP A 140 18.10 -9.47 3.52
N LYS A 141 19.16 -9.34 2.73
CA LYS A 141 20.29 -10.29 2.73
C LYS A 141 21.07 -10.26 4.05
N LYS A 142 21.27 -9.06 4.62
CA LYS A 142 21.97 -8.87 5.89
C LYS A 142 21.08 -9.09 7.12
N ASN A 143 19.76 -9.16 6.92
CA ASN A 143 18.75 -9.20 7.98
C ASN A 143 18.84 -7.99 8.93
N ASP A 144 19.08 -6.80 8.36
CA ASP A 144 19.27 -5.55 9.10
C ASP A 144 17.93 -4.99 9.60
N ARG A 145 17.56 -5.29 10.85
CA ARG A 145 16.25 -4.94 11.43
C ARG A 145 16.03 -3.45 11.67
N MET A 146 17.09 -2.66 11.72
CA MET A 146 17.06 -1.20 11.95
C MET A 146 16.77 -0.38 10.69
N SER A 147 16.84 -1.01 9.51
CA SER A 147 16.62 -0.33 8.24
C SER A 147 15.14 -0.39 7.82
N LEU A 148 14.65 0.67 7.16
CA LEU A 148 13.29 0.73 6.63
C LEU A 148 13.13 -0.02 5.30
N ASN A 149 14.22 -0.17 4.55
CA ASN A 149 14.22 -0.75 3.21
C ASN A 149 14.18 -2.29 3.20
N ARG A 150 13.99 -2.93 4.35
CA ARG A 150 13.78 -4.39 4.45
C ARG A 150 12.32 -4.74 4.14
N LYS A 151 12.08 -5.96 3.67
CA LYS A 151 10.75 -6.58 3.46
C LYS A 151 9.74 -5.62 2.83
N LEU A 152 10.03 -5.18 1.62
CA LEU A 152 9.20 -4.20 0.92
C LEU A 152 7.76 -4.70 0.64
N ASP A 153 7.57 -6.01 0.67
CA ASP A 153 6.33 -6.76 0.47
C ASP A 153 5.38 -6.77 1.68
N ASP A 154 5.90 -6.53 2.88
CA ASP A 154 5.15 -6.63 4.13
C ASP A 154 5.04 -5.30 4.87
N ASN A 155 4.03 -5.22 5.74
CA ASN A 155 3.88 -4.10 6.65
C ASN A 155 4.91 -4.22 7.79
N LEU A 156 5.65 -3.14 8.04
CA LEU A 156 6.62 -3.08 9.14
C LEU A 156 6.09 -2.21 10.27
N VAL A 157 6.39 -2.59 11.50
CA VAL A 157 6.09 -1.76 12.68
C VAL A 157 7.33 -1.46 13.49
N LEU A 158 7.35 -0.22 13.99
CA LEU A 158 8.41 0.31 14.84
C LEU A 158 8.32 -0.31 16.24
N LEU A 159 9.45 -0.82 16.71
CA LEU A 159 9.64 -1.27 18.09
C LEU A 159 10.82 -0.52 18.67
N VAL A 160 10.69 -0.12 19.93
CA VAL A 160 11.73 0.59 20.68
C VAL A 160 12.13 -0.28 21.87
N LYS A 161 13.43 -0.30 22.15
CA LYS A 161 13.97 -1.04 23.28
C LYS A 161 14.01 -0.12 24.48
N GLU A 162 13.16 -0.38 25.47
CA GLU A 162 13.08 0.41 26.70
C GLU A 162 13.67 -0.38 27.87
N LYS A 163 14.27 0.34 28.81
CA LYS A 163 14.80 -0.24 30.07
C LYS A 163 13.77 -0.02 31.16
N ILE A 164 13.09 -1.09 31.56
CA ILE A 164 12.17 -1.06 32.71
C ILE A 164 12.88 -1.76 33.86
N GLY A 165 13.30 -0.98 34.87
CA GLY A 165 14.14 -1.48 35.95
C GLY A 165 15.51 -1.96 35.45
N ASN A 166 15.79 -3.25 35.60
CA ASN A 166 17.05 -3.89 35.19
C ASN A 166 16.92 -4.69 33.88
N GLU A 167 15.72 -4.80 33.32
CA GLU A 167 15.46 -5.60 32.13
C GLU A 167 15.24 -4.73 30.89
N GLU A 168 15.69 -5.24 29.75
CA GLU A 168 15.56 -4.59 28.46
C GLU A 168 14.42 -5.24 27.66
N VAL A 169 13.28 -4.57 27.60
CA VAL A 169 12.05 -5.07 26.96
C VAL A 169 11.80 -4.33 25.65
N TRP A 170 11.32 -5.06 24.64
CA TRP A 170 10.90 -4.46 23.37
C TRP A 170 9.44 -4.05 23.48
N LEU A 171 9.19 -2.75 23.41
CA LEU A 171 7.87 -2.17 23.54
C LEU A 171 7.57 -1.26 22.36
N LEU A 172 6.29 -0.93 22.23
CA LEU A 172 5.88 0.17 21.39
C LEU A 172 6.37 1.47 22.05
N PRO A 173 6.73 2.49 21.27
CA PRO A 173 7.05 3.78 21.85
C PRO A 173 5.84 4.33 22.62
N GLN A 174 6.05 4.52 23.92
CA GLN A 174 5.03 4.87 24.90
C GLN A 174 5.45 6.07 25.72
N VAL A 175 4.48 6.89 26.11
CA VAL A 175 4.72 8.07 26.95
C VAL A 175 3.60 8.26 27.95
N ASP A 176 3.95 8.68 29.16
CA ASP A 176 3.02 9.05 30.23
C ASP A 176 2.06 10.15 29.77
N TRP A 177 0.76 9.90 29.95
CA TRP A 177 -0.29 10.89 29.69
C TRP A 177 -0.22 12.05 30.69
N GLN A 178 -0.42 13.27 30.19
CA GLN A 178 -0.42 14.49 31.00
C GLN A 178 -1.82 15.10 31.04
N CYS A 179 -2.22 15.61 32.21
CA CYS A 179 -3.52 16.23 32.41
C CYS A 179 -3.71 17.43 31.46
N GLY A 180 -4.79 17.43 30.69
CA GLY A 180 -5.12 18.49 29.72
C GLY A 180 -4.81 18.13 28.26
N GLU A 181 -4.10 17.03 27.99
CA GLU A 181 -3.88 16.51 26.63
C GLU A 181 -4.93 15.46 26.24
N THR A 182 -5.24 15.35 24.95
CA THR A 182 -5.93 14.16 24.41
C THR A 182 -4.94 13.01 24.27
N ILE A 183 -5.39 11.75 24.39
CA ILE A 183 -4.53 10.56 24.20
C ILE A 183 -3.82 10.60 22.84
N ARG A 184 -4.50 11.13 21.81
CA ARG A 184 -3.91 11.37 20.49
C ARG A 184 -2.74 12.37 20.52
N GLN A 185 -2.85 13.47 21.26
CA GLN A 185 -1.75 14.43 21.41
C GLN A 185 -0.58 13.80 22.18
N THR A 186 -0.85 12.97 23.19
CA THR A 186 0.18 12.20 23.89
C THR A 186 0.88 11.22 22.94
N ALA A 187 0.16 10.57 22.03
CA ALA A 187 0.73 9.74 20.97
C ALA A 187 1.59 10.55 19.98
N GLU A 188 1.12 11.72 19.54
CA GLU A 188 1.91 12.62 18.68
C GLU A 188 3.20 13.09 19.38
N ARG A 189 3.15 13.33 20.70
CA ARG A 189 4.31 13.63 21.54
C ARG A 189 5.26 12.44 21.66
N ALA A 190 4.74 11.22 21.83
CA ALA A 190 5.54 10.00 21.85
C ALA A 190 6.29 9.79 20.53
N LEU A 191 5.64 10.05 19.39
CA LEU A 191 6.30 10.03 18.09
C LEU A 191 7.41 11.09 18.01
N ALA A 192 7.12 12.33 18.39
CA ALA A 192 8.10 13.42 18.35
C ALA A 192 9.33 13.16 19.24
N ALA A 193 9.17 12.45 20.36
CA ALA A 193 10.28 12.07 21.24
C ALA A 193 11.21 11.02 20.60
N VAL A 194 10.66 10.11 19.80
CA VAL A 194 11.38 8.99 19.18
C VAL A 194 11.96 9.39 17.81
N SER A 195 11.28 10.25 17.07
CA SER A 195 11.69 10.68 15.73
C SER A 195 12.40 12.03 15.75
N ALA A 196 13.71 12.04 15.53
CA ALA A 196 14.50 13.27 15.35
C ALA A 196 14.44 13.86 13.92
N ALA A 197 13.67 13.26 13.00
CA ALA A 197 13.66 13.60 11.57
C ALA A 197 12.25 13.80 11.00
N SER A 198 12.19 14.50 9.85
CA SER A 198 11.01 14.90 9.08
C SER A 198 10.17 13.74 8.54
N CYS A 199 9.42 13.05 9.41
CA CYS A 199 8.47 12.02 9.01
C CYS A 199 7.05 12.59 8.96
N HIS A 200 6.43 12.57 7.78
CA HIS A 200 4.99 12.85 7.66
C HIS A 200 4.19 11.62 8.05
N VAL A 201 3.49 11.69 9.18
CA VAL A 201 2.67 10.60 9.69
C VAL A 201 1.20 10.89 9.39
N ALA A 202 0.55 9.98 8.66
CA ALA A 202 -0.88 10.02 8.45
C ALA A 202 -1.59 9.22 9.55
N ALA A 203 -2.27 9.90 10.46
CA ALA A 203 -3.10 9.24 11.46
C ALA A 203 -4.35 8.65 10.79
N ILE A 204 -4.61 7.36 11.01
CA ILE A 204 -5.86 6.73 10.63
C ILE A 204 -6.91 7.18 11.66
N PRO A 205 -7.99 7.87 11.26
CA PRO A 205 -9.01 8.31 12.20
C PRO A 205 -9.83 7.11 12.67
N VAL A 206 -9.44 6.51 13.79
CA VAL A 206 -10.22 5.49 14.49
C VAL A 206 -11.03 6.18 15.59
N ARG A 207 -12.32 5.84 15.73
CA ARG A 207 -13.23 6.43 16.73
C ARG A 207 -12.98 5.95 18.16
N THR A 208 -12.17 4.92 18.35
CA THR A 208 -11.91 4.25 19.63
C THR A 208 -10.47 3.78 19.70
N ASP A 209 -9.88 3.80 20.90
CA ASP A 209 -8.53 3.31 21.18
C ASP A 209 -8.43 1.81 20.88
N ALA A 210 -7.30 1.38 20.31
CA ALA A 210 -7.22 0.11 19.57
C ALA A 210 -6.69 -1.09 20.39
N GLY A 211 -6.56 -0.94 21.71
CA GLY A 211 -6.18 -2.00 22.64
C GLY A 211 -5.83 -1.41 24.01
N ILE A 212 -6.26 -2.08 25.08
CA ILE A 212 -5.83 -1.80 26.45
C ILE A 212 -5.09 -3.05 26.91
N GLU A 213 -3.78 -2.92 27.12
CA GLU A 213 -2.99 -3.96 27.76
C GLU A 213 -2.83 -3.64 29.25
N GLU A 214 -3.10 -4.64 30.09
CA GLU A 214 -2.82 -4.63 31.53
C GLU A 214 -1.71 -5.65 31.78
N PRO A 215 -0.51 -5.23 32.22
CA PRO A 215 0.55 -6.17 32.52
C PRO A 215 0.17 -7.02 33.75
N ALA A 216 0.30 -8.33 33.63
CA ALA A 216 0.09 -9.26 34.74
C ALA A 216 1.22 -9.14 35.76
N ARG A 217 0.88 -9.17 37.05
CA ARG A 217 1.86 -9.09 38.15
C ARG A 217 2.63 -10.40 38.30
N ASP A 218 3.96 -10.30 38.31
CA ASP A 218 4.78 -11.24 39.06
C ASP A 218 4.69 -10.90 40.56
N GLN A 219 4.42 -11.91 41.40
CA GLN A 219 4.06 -11.74 42.82
C GLN A 219 5.18 -11.15 43.71
N LEU A 220 6.38 -10.93 43.17
CA LEU A 220 7.57 -10.57 43.95
C LEU A 220 7.73 -9.06 44.21
N ASP A 221 7.04 -8.19 43.47
CA ASP A 221 7.17 -6.72 43.60
C ASP A 221 6.02 -6.05 44.38
N ALA A 222 5.07 -6.83 44.90
CA ALA A 222 3.81 -6.32 45.45
C ALA A 222 3.93 -5.58 46.80
N GLU A 223 5.04 -5.69 47.53
CA GLU A 223 5.14 -5.16 48.91
C GLU A 223 5.99 -3.89 49.09
N LYS A 224 6.66 -3.34 48.07
CA LYS A 224 7.54 -2.17 48.26
C LYS A 224 7.36 -0.97 47.34
N ILE A 225 6.43 -1.00 46.39
CA ILE A 225 6.14 0.14 45.52
C ILE A 225 4.63 0.38 45.53
N ALA A 226 4.21 1.62 45.79
CA ALA A 226 2.82 2.05 45.76
C ALA A 226 2.10 1.52 44.50
N PRO A 227 0.79 1.19 44.56
CA PRO A 227 0.12 0.45 43.50
C PRO A 227 0.02 1.32 42.24
N ALA A 228 0.99 1.21 41.35
CA ALA A 228 0.98 1.84 40.03
C ALA A 228 0.79 0.72 39.02
N VAL A 229 -0.46 0.48 38.63
CA VAL A 229 -0.73 -0.42 37.52
C VAL A 229 -0.68 0.41 36.24
N HIS A 230 0.18 0.01 35.31
CA HIS A 230 0.34 0.66 34.02
C HIS A 230 -0.76 0.15 33.08
N ARG A 231 -1.52 1.07 32.46
CA ARG A 231 -2.43 0.73 31.36
C ARG A 231 -1.84 1.29 30.08
N ASP A 232 -1.44 0.38 29.21
CA ASP A 232 -0.85 0.74 27.93
C ASP A 232 -1.98 0.78 26.90
N MET A 233 -2.32 1.99 26.44
CA MET A 233 -3.24 2.15 25.33
C MET A 233 -2.46 2.12 24.03
N ALA A 234 -2.41 0.95 23.41
CA ALA A 234 -1.75 0.74 22.12
C ALA A 234 -2.72 1.01 20.96
N ALA A 235 -2.33 1.89 20.04
CA ALA A 235 -3.08 2.11 18.80
C ALA A 235 -2.59 1.15 17.69
N ARG A 236 -3.13 -0.07 17.56
CA ARG A 236 -2.93 -0.92 16.36
C ARG A 236 -4.19 -1.57 15.79
N GLU A 237 -4.17 -1.66 14.46
CA GLU A 237 -5.14 -2.21 13.51
C GLU A 237 -5.99 -3.41 13.99
N LEU A 238 -7.31 -3.27 13.85
CA LEU A 238 -8.20 -4.41 13.62
C LEU A 238 -8.24 -4.71 12.12
N HIS A 239 -7.56 -5.78 11.71
CA HIS A 239 -8.01 -6.55 10.55
C HIS A 239 -9.36 -7.20 10.89
N TYR A 240 -10.45 -6.57 10.46
CA TYR A 240 -11.72 -7.24 10.24
C TYR A 240 -12.11 -7.08 8.77
N PHE A 241 -11.73 -8.06 7.95
CA PHE A 241 -12.52 -8.41 6.77
C PHE A 241 -13.12 -9.79 7.02
N LYS A 242 -14.27 -9.80 7.69
CA LYS A 242 -15.18 -10.94 7.70
C LYS A 242 -16.62 -10.45 7.80
N ARG A 243 -17.27 -10.27 6.64
CA ARG A 243 -18.72 -10.47 6.48
C ARG A 243 -18.94 -11.24 5.19
N TYR A 244 -19.34 -12.50 5.34
CA TYR A 244 -20.05 -13.24 4.30
C TYR A 244 -21.46 -13.59 4.82
N ARG A 245 -22.43 -13.36 3.92
CA ARG A 245 -23.85 -13.79 3.86
C ARG A 245 -24.83 -13.22 4.90
N GLY A 246 -26.10 -12.96 4.58
CA GLY A 246 -26.91 -13.32 3.40
C GLY A 246 -28.05 -12.31 3.15
N ILE A 247 -28.63 -12.29 1.94
CA ILE A 247 -30.00 -12.79 1.65
C ILE A 247 -31.05 -11.91 2.37
N TYR A 248 -31.76 -10.95 1.76
CA TYR A 248 -32.46 -10.83 0.46
C TYR A 248 -32.34 -9.41 -0.09
#